data_AF-A0A1G7Q3N6-F1
#
_entry.id   AF-A0A1G7Q3N6-F1
#
_cell.length_a   1.000
_cell.length_b   1.000
_cell.length_c   1.000
_cell.angle_alpha   90.00
_cell.angle_beta   90.00
_cell.angle_gamma   90.00
#
_symmetry.space_group_name_H-M   'P 1'
#
loop_
_entity.id
_entity.type
_entity.pdbx_description
1 polymer ?
#
loop_
_entity_poly.entity_id
_entity_poly.type
_entity_poly.pdbx_seq_one_letter_code
_entity_poly.pdbx_strand_id
1 'polypeptide(L)'
;MREQGKSMQPFEMDIDQDGERKTIRIQQENGVFEIIHDGRVIGALRPPGEEWQLLDYSEITRKIALFEPDLESEKKGIELHSPLVNQIVGEIENHLK
;
A
#
# COMPACT_ATOMS: atom_id res chain seq x y z
N MET A 1 3.23 -24.69 12.94
CA MET A 1 2.07 -24.07 12.26
C MET A 1 2.42 -22.63 11.92
N ARG A 2 2.65 -22.33 10.65
CA ARG A 2 2.47 -21.00 10.06
C ARG A 2 1.93 -21.29 8.67
N GLU A 3 0.64 -21.06 8.47
CA GLU A 3 0.02 -21.12 7.15
C GLU A 3 0.77 -20.12 6.29
N GLN A 4 1.60 -20.63 5.38
CA GLN A 4 2.12 -19.83 4.28
C GLN A 4 0.93 -19.63 3.34
N GLY A 5 0.04 -18.71 3.70
CA GLY A 5 -0.93 -18.16 2.76
C GLY A 5 -0.14 -17.68 1.54
N LYS A 6 -0.62 -17.99 0.33
CA LYS A 6 0.01 -17.59 -0.94
C LYS A 6 0.61 -16.18 -0.80
N SER A 7 1.93 -16.11 -0.70
CA SER A 7 2.66 -14.85 -0.55
C SER A 7 2.93 -14.33 -1.95
N MET A 8 2.32 -13.19 -2.26
CA MET A 8 2.63 -12.45 -3.47
C MET A 8 4.04 -11.89 -3.36
N GLN A 9 4.86 -12.05 -4.40
CA GLN A 9 6.16 -11.37 -4.45
C GLN A 9 5.94 -9.85 -4.48
N PRO A 10 6.77 -9.05 -3.77
CA PRO A 10 6.71 -7.61 -3.89
C PRO A 10 6.90 -7.18 -5.34
N PHE A 11 6.13 -6.20 -5.78
CA PHE A 11 6.24 -5.64 -7.12
C PHE A 11 6.22 -4.12 -7.09
N GLU A 12 6.71 -3.52 -8.16
CA GLU A 12 6.72 -2.07 -8.35
C GLU A 12 5.79 -1.72 -9.50
N MET A 13 5.11 -0.59 -9.38
CA MET A 13 4.25 -0.05 -10.43
C MET A 13 4.37 1.46 -10.52
N ASP A 14 4.26 1.97 -11.74
CA ASP A 14 4.21 3.40 -11.99
C ASP A 14 2.77 3.89 -11.89
N ILE A 15 2.60 5.01 -11.21
CA ILE A 15 1.33 5.71 -11.06
C ILE A 15 1.47 7.12 -11.63
N ASP A 16 0.38 7.65 -12.16
CA ASP A 16 0.30 9.05 -12.56
C ASP A 16 -0.48 9.81 -11.49
N GLN A 17 0.15 10.81 -10.89
CA GLN A 17 -0.50 11.72 -9.97
C GLN A 17 -0.17 13.15 -10.37
N ASP A 18 -1.22 13.93 -10.65
CA ASP A 18 -1.11 15.33 -11.05
C ASP A 18 -0.19 15.57 -12.27
N GLY A 19 -0.10 14.58 -13.17
CA GLY A 19 0.77 14.61 -14.35
C GLY A 19 2.24 14.28 -14.06
N GLU A 20 2.56 13.89 -12.83
CA GLU A 20 3.86 13.35 -12.45
C GLU A 20 3.80 11.83 -12.33
N ARG A 21 4.73 11.14 -12.99
CA ARG A 21 4.90 9.70 -12.80
C ARG A 21 5.69 9.44 -11.53
N LYS A 22 5.14 8.60 -10.65
CA LYS A 22 5.76 8.15 -9.41
C LYS A 22 5.77 6.63 -9.37
N THR A 23 6.81 6.05 -8.78
CA THR A 23 6.91 4.60 -8.65
C THR A 23 6.58 4.19 -7.22
N ILE A 24 5.60 3.32 -7.07
CA ILE A 24 5.24 2.72 -5.79
C ILE A 24 5.61 1.25 -5.77
N ARG A 25 5.93 0.75 -4.58
CA ARG A 25 6.17 -0.66 -4.31
C ARG A 25 5.02 -1.21 -3.48
N ILE A 26 4.48 -2.35 -3.91
CA ILE A 26 3.46 -3.09 -3.20
C ILE A 26 4.08 -4.33 -2.58
N GLN A 27 3.85 -4.53 -1.28
CA GLN A 27 4.29 -5.73 -0.57
C GLN A 27 3.18 -6.30 0.30
N GLN A 28 3.10 -7.62 0.38
CA GLN A 28 2.15 -8.29 1.26
C GLN A 28 2.81 -8.61 2.60
N GLU A 29 2.26 -8.08 3.69
CA GLU A 29 2.78 -8.26 5.05
C GLU A 29 1.60 -8.46 6.01
N ASN A 30 1.64 -9.50 6.86
CA ASN A 30 0.61 -9.77 7.87
C ASN A 30 -0.86 -9.73 7.36
N GLY A 31 -1.10 -10.21 6.13
CA GLY A 31 -2.43 -10.26 5.53
C GLY A 31 -2.97 -8.92 5.03
N VAL A 32 -2.11 -7.90 4.90
CA VAL A 32 -2.41 -6.63 4.23
C VAL A 32 -1.39 -6.38 3.11
N PHE A 33 -1.73 -5.51 2.17
CA PHE A 33 -0.86 -5.05 1.10
C PHE A 33 -0.42 -3.63 1.41
N GLU A 34 0.84 -3.45 1.79
CA GLU A 34 1.43 -2.15 2.05
C GLU A 34 1.84 -1.48 0.75
N ILE A 35 1.54 -0.19 0.65
CA ILE A 35 1.89 0.70 -0.46
C ILE A 35 3.04 1.56 0.02
N ILE A 36 4.19 1.44 -0.65
CA ILE A 36 5.45 2.08 -0.27
C ILE A 36 5.90 3.02 -1.37
N HIS A 37 6.29 4.23 -1.00
CA HIS A 37 6.89 5.23 -1.88
C HIS A 37 8.10 5.84 -1.19
N ASP A 38 9.23 5.98 -1.88
CA ASP A 38 10.49 6.49 -1.32
C ASP A 38 10.90 5.83 0.02
N GLY A 39 10.68 4.52 0.13
CA GLY A 39 10.99 3.75 1.34
C GLY A 39 10.04 3.97 2.52
N ARG A 40 8.95 4.73 2.34
CA ARG A 40 7.93 5.03 3.36
C ARG A 40 6.62 4.37 3.01
N VAL A 41 5.96 3.76 4.00
CA VAL A 41 4.59 3.24 3.83
C VAL A 41 3.64 4.43 3.77
N ILE A 42 2.97 4.61 2.64
CA ILE A 42 2.02 5.71 2.40
C ILE A 42 0.56 5.25 2.52
N GLY A 43 0.32 3.94 2.54
CA GLY A 43 -1.00 3.35 2.74
C GLY A 43 -0.94 1.83 2.83
N ALA A 44 -2.06 1.22 3.15
CA ALA A 44 -2.19 -0.23 3.15
C ALA A 44 -3.61 -0.63 2.75
N LEU A 45 -3.71 -1.68 1.95
CA LEU A 45 -4.96 -2.26 1.51
C LEU A 45 -5.16 -3.61 2.20
N ARG A 46 -6.32 -3.80 2.81
CA ARG A 46 -6.71 -5.12 3.32
C ARG A 46 -7.48 -5.86 2.21
N PRO A 47 -7.05 -7.07 1.84
CA PRO A 47 -7.84 -7.90 0.93
C PRO A 47 -9.21 -8.20 1.55
N PRO A 48 -10.23 -8.36 0.72
CA PRO A 48 -11.59 -8.52 1.19
C PRO A 48 -11.80 -9.81 1.98
N GLY A 49 -12.66 -9.71 3.00
CA GLY A 49 -13.70 -10.72 3.21
C GLY A 49 -14.92 -10.51 2.30
N GLU A 50 -15.22 -9.24 1.94
CA GLU A 50 -16.31 -8.83 1.02
C GLU A 50 -15.90 -7.69 0.06
N GLU A 51 -15.22 -6.62 0.53
CA GLU A 51 -14.66 -5.53 -0.31
C GLU A 51 -13.26 -5.09 0.15
N TRP A 52 -12.43 -4.58 -0.79
CA TRP A 52 -11.09 -4.06 -0.50
C TRP A 52 -11.17 -2.78 0.33
N GLN A 53 -10.41 -2.73 1.42
CA GLN A 53 -10.42 -1.58 2.35
C GLN A 53 -9.06 -0.90 2.39
N LEU A 54 -9.03 0.39 2.09
CA LEU A 54 -7.89 1.26 2.39
C LEU A 54 -7.88 1.51 3.90
N LEU A 55 -6.81 1.08 4.56
CA LEU A 55 -6.63 1.27 5.99
C LEU A 55 -6.18 2.70 6.29
N ASP A 56 -6.71 3.26 7.37
CA ASP A 56 -6.29 4.57 7.83
C ASP A 56 -4.82 4.53 8.25
N TYR A 57 -4.09 5.59 7.91
CA TYR A 57 -2.66 5.73 8.24
C TYR A 57 -2.38 5.55 9.75
N SER A 58 -3.33 5.93 10.61
CA SER A 58 -3.25 5.73 12.07
C SER A 58 -3.33 4.27 12.52
N GLU A 59 -3.94 3.39 11.72
CA GLU A 59 -3.98 1.95 11.96
C GLU A 59 -2.70 1.25 11.49
N ILE A 60 -2.07 1.80 10.45
CA ILE A 60 -0.80 1.33 9.91
C ILE A 60 0.34 1.69 10.87
N THR A 61 0.41 2.96 11.30
CA THR A 61 1.47 3.47 12.20
C THR A 61 1.44 2.87 13.60
N ARG A 62 0.28 2.45 14.14
CA ARG A 62 0.22 1.71 15.42
C ARG A 62 0.90 0.33 15.35
N LYS A 63 0.96 -0.30 14.18
CA LYS A 63 1.74 -1.52 13.97
C LYS A 63 3.22 -1.24 13.69
N ILE A 64 3.53 -0.11 13.04
CA ILE A 64 4.88 0.33 12.65
C ILE A 64 5.42 1.38 13.64
N ALA A 65 5.21 1.19 14.95
CA ALA A 65 5.65 2.11 15.99
C ALA A 65 7.16 2.00 16.31
N LEU A 66 8.01 1.85 15.29
CA LEU A 66 9.48 1.77 15.42
C LEU A 66 10.26 2.69 14.48
N PHE A 67 9.62 3.42 13.56
CA PHE A 67 10.32 4.35 12.68
C PHE A 67 9.74 5.77 12.79
N GLU A 68 10.66 6.72 12.85
CA GLU A 68 10.51 8.04 13.48
C GLU A 68 9.42 8.93 12.86
N PRO A 69 8.76 9.78 13.68
CA PRO A 69 7.72 10.68 13.22
C PRO A 69 8.35 11.99 12.70
N ASP A 70 8.74 12.03 11.43
CA ASP A 70 8.85 13.31 10.71
C ASP A 70 7.46 13.74 10.21
N LEU A 71 6.60 13.97 11.19
CA LEU A 71 5.24 14.46 11.09
C LEU A 71 5.30 15.96 10.76
N GLU A 72 5.42 16.33 9.48
CA GLU A 72 4.83 17.58 8.91
C GLU A 72 5.22 17.84 7.44
N SER A 73 6.19 17.12 6.86
CA SER A 73 6.73 17.50 5.54
C SER A 73 6.05 16.88 4.31
N GLU A 74 5.12 15.92 4.45
CA GLU A 74 4.59 15.16 3.30
C GLU A 74 3.09 15.31 3.02
N LYS A 75 2.57 16.54 3.04
CA LYS A 75 1.40 16.90 2.19
C LYS A 75 1.74 16.88 0.68
N LYS A 76 2.74 16.09 0.25
CA LYS A 76 3.32 16.10 -1.10
C LYS A 76 3.74 14.73 -1.66
N GLY A 77 3.57 13.65 -0.92
CA GLY A 77 4.03 12.33 -1.36
C GLY A 77 3.15 11.79 -2.47
N ILE A 78 2.05 11.14 -2.11
CA ILE A 78 1.06 10.54 -3.01
C ILE A 78 -0.30 10.61 -2.31
N GLU A 79 -1.37 11.01 -3.00
CA GLU A 79 -2.73 10.98 -2.47
C GLU A 79 -3.46 9.74 -3.02
N LEU A 80 -3.78 8.81 -2.14
CA LEU A 80 -4.45 7.54 -2.48
C LEU A 80 -5.97 7.76 -2.70
N HIS A 81 -6.31 8.43 -3.79
CA HIS A 81 -7.70 8.62 -4.22
C HIS A 81 -8.31 7.33 -4.79
N SER A 82 -9.65 7.26 -4.85
CA SER A 82 -10.38 6.08 -5.33
C SER A 82 -9.91 5.54 -6.69
N PRO A 83 -9.61 6.36 -7.72
CA PRO A 83 -9.09 5.85 -9.00
C PRO A 83 -7.74 5.14 -8.87
N LEU A 84 -6.81 5.72 -8.10
CA LEU A 84 -5.50 5.15 -7.86
C LEU A 84 -5.59 3.87 -7.04
N VAL A 85 -6.43 3.87 -6.00
CA VAL A 85 -6.70 2.66 -5.19
C VAL A 85 -7.24 1.53 -6.07
N ASN A 86 -8.18 1.82 -6.96
CA ASN A 86 -8.74 0.82 -7.88
C ASN A 86 -7.67 0.25 -8.84
N GLN A 87 -6.75 1.09 -9.32
CA GLN A 87 -5.63 0.65 -10.15
C GLN A 87 -4.71 -0.30 -9.37
N ILE A 88 -4.33 0.08 -8.13
CA ILE A 88 -3.49 -0.75 -7.26
C ILE A 88 -4.16 -2.10 -6.98
N VAL A 89 -5.46 -2.09 -6.64
CA VAL A 89 -6.23 -3.33 -6.41
C VAL A 89 -6.22 -4.23 -7.65
N GLY A 90 -6.47 -3.67 -8.83
CA GLY A 90 -6.44 -4.44 -10.08
C GLY A 90 -5.09 -5.11 -10.34
N GLU A 91 -3.98 -4.39 -10.07
CA GLU A 91 -2.65 -4.96 -10.19
C GLU A 91 -2.37 -6.04 -9.15
N ILE A 92 -2.78 -5.85 -7.90
CA ILE A 92 -2.66 -6.88 -6.87
C ILE A 92 -3.42 -8.15 -7.29
N GLU A 93 -4.67 -8.01 -7.76
CA GLU A 93 -5.48 -9.14 -8.22
C GLU A 93 -4.87 -9.87 -9.42
N ASN A 94 -4.18 -9.16 -10.32
CA ASN A 94 -3.45 -9.77 -11.43
C ASN A 94 -2.24 -10.60 -10.95
N HIS A 95 -1.56 -10.17 -9.90
CA HIS A 95 -0.42 -10.89 -9.32
C HIS A 95 -0.83 -12.05 -8.40
N LEU A 96 -2.07 -12.07 -7.91
CA LEU A 96 -2.61 -13.15 -7.07
C LEU A 96 -3.19 -14.33 -7.88
N LYS A 97 -3.47 -14.14 -9.18
CA LYS A 97 -3.98 -15.19 -10.09
C LYS A 97 -2.90 -16.22 -10.39
#